data_AF-A0A812YID3-F1
#
_entry.id   AF-A0A812YID3-F1
#
_cell.length_a   1.000
_cell.length_b   1.000
_cell.length_c   1.000
_cell.angle_alpha   90.00
_cell.angle_beta   90.00
_cell.angle_gamma   90.00
#
_symmetry.space_group_name_H-M   'P 1'
#
loop_
_entity.id
_entity.type
_entity.pdbx_description
1 polymer ?
#
loop_
_entity_poly.entity_id
_entity_poly.type
_entity_poly.pdbx_seq_one_letter_code
_entity_poly.pdbx_strand_id
1 'polypeptide(L)'
;MIISPAEVEIFSDNDTKTKVLNCVLHSADVSNPCKGWEVTHDWAMVCLEEFFAQGDQEKVLGIPVQFLNDRDKLNKPNSQIGFIEFMISPFFVAQIRLWPNLHEMGSNLAQNITNWQDMWEKEVNPAEEEKSKVKGRVDKVTRGISEAIARAPL
;
A
#
# COMPACT_ATOMS: atom_id res chain seq x y z
N MET A 1 19.66 -13.37 -15.24
CA MET A 1 20.22 -12.74 -14.02
C MET A 1 21.59 -13.32 -13.65
N ILE A 2 22.69 -12.63 -13.98
CA ILE A 2 24.03 -12.92 -13.45
C ILE A 2 24.23 -11.94 -12.30
N ILE A 3 24.11 -12.41 -11.06
CA ILE A 3 24.37 -11.58 -9.86
C ILE A 3 25.89 -11.38 -9.79
N SER A 4 26.34 -10.13 -9.67
CA SER A 4 27.76 -9.85 -9.55
C SER A 4 28.30 -10.39 -8.22
N PRO A 5 29.58 -10.78 -8.14
CA PRO A 5 30.19 -11.23 -6.89
C PRO A 5 30.03 -10.23 -5.73
N ALA A 6 30.05 -8.93 -6.03
CA ALA A 6 29.86 -7.86 -5.05
C ALA A 6 28.41 -7.82 -4.50
N GLU A 7 27.41 -8.05 -5.34
CA GLU A 7 26.00 -8.15 -4.89
C GLU A 7 25.80 -9.39 -4.01
N VAL A 8 26.43 -10.52 -4.33
CA VAL A 8 26.39 -11.73 -3.48
C VAL A 8 27.08 -11.51 -2.13
N GLU A 9 28.17 -10.74 -2.11
CA GLU A 9 28.92 -10.43 -0.89
C GLU A 9 28.10 -9.59 0.10
N ILE A 10 27.29 -8.63 -0.40
CA ILE A 10 26.37 -7.83 0.45
C ILE A 10 25.40 -8.75 1.20
N PHE A 11 24.87 -9.77 0.54
CA PHE A 11 23.98 -10.76 1.18
C PHE A 11 24.73 -11.83 1.98
N SER A 12 26.05 -11.76 2.10
CA SER A 12 26.85 -12.72 2.88
C SER A 12 27.03 -12.27 4.33
N ASP A 13 26.94 -10.97 4.61
CA ASP A 13 26.92 -10.39 5.95
C ASP A 13 25.64 -10.74 6.74
N ASN A 14 25.78 -11.17 7.99
CA ASN A 14 24.67 -11.68 8.79
C ASN A 14 23.66 -10.58 9.19
N ASP A 15 24.13 -9.36 9.42
CA ASP A 15 23.25 -8.24 9.73
C ASP A 15 22.40 -7.86 8.51
N THR A 16 23.03 -7.85 7.34
CA THR A 16 22.34 -7.59 6.07
C THR A 16 21.33 -8.68 5.75
N LYS A 17 21.70 -9.96 5.90
CA LYS A 17 20.75 -11.10 5.77
C LYS A 17 19.53 -10.92 6.67
N THR A 18 19.76 -10.60 7.95
CA THR A 18 18.68 -10.45 8.93
C THR A 18 17.74 -9.30 8.54
N LYS A 19 18.28 -8.15 8.12
CA LYS A 19 17.48 -7.01 7.64
C LYS A 19 16.64 -7.37 6.43
N VAL A 20 17.21 -8.07 5.45
CA VAL A 20 16.51 -8.51 4.24
C VAL A 20 15.39 -9.48 4.59
N LEU A 21 15.64 -10.46 5.46
CA LEU A 21 14.62 -11.40 5.92
C LEU A 21 13.46 -10.68 6.65
N ASN A 22 13.78 -9.72 7.52
CA ASN A 22 12.76 -8.90 8.17
C ASN A 22 11.95 -8.08 7.17
N CYS A 23 12.59 -7.51 6.14
CA CYS A 23 11.90 -6.81 5.06
C CYS A 23 10.96 -7.75 4.30
N VAL A 24 11.40 -8.96 3.94
CA VAL A 24 10.57 -9.94 3.24
C VAL A 24 9.36 -10.36 4.08
N LEU A 25 9.59 -10.64 5.37
CA LEU A 25 8.52 -10.99 6.29
C LEU A 25 7.51 -9.84 6.45
N HIS A 26 8.00 -8.61 6.60
CA HIS A 26 7.14 -7.44 6.69
C HIS A 26 6.38 -7.19 5.38
N SER A 27 7.03 -7.37 4.23
CA SER A 27 6.34 -7.32 2.93
C SER A 27 5.21 -8.32 2.83
N ALA A 28 5.36 -9.53 3.36
CA ALA A 28 4.27 -10.51 3.37
C ALA A 28 3.08 -10.01 4.21
N ASP A 29 3.36 -9.48 5.40
CA ASP A 29 2.38 -8.93 6.34
C ASP A 29 1.55 -7.77 5.74
N VAL A 30 2.21 -6.83 5.06
CA VAL A 30 1.54 -5.66 4.45
C VAL A 30 1.25 -5.80 2.95
N SER A 31 1.25 -7.04 2.42
CA SER A 31 1.13 -7.29 0.97
C SER A 31 -0.26 -7.09 0.38
N ASN A 32 -1.30 -6.90 1.20
CA ASN A 32 -2.70 -6.90 0.76
C ASN A 32 -2.98 -5.91 -0.39
N PRO A 33 -2.46 -4.68 -0.39
CA PRO A 33 -2.71 -3.74 -1.49
C PRO A 33 -1.99 -4.07 -2.80
N CYS A 34 -1.08 -5.05 -2.79
CA CYS A 34 -0.31 -5.51 -3.94
C CYS A 34 -0.89 -6.80 -4.57
N LYS A 35 -2.02 -7.31 -4.06
CA LYS A 35 -2.73 -8.47 -4.61
C LYS A 35 -3.71 -8.04 -5.70
N GLY A 36 -4.36 -9.00 -6.35
CA GLY A 36 -5.48 -8.69 -7.25
C GLY A 36 -6.60 -7.95 -6.52
N TRP A 37 -7.35 -7.14 -7.27
CA TRP A 37 -8.31 -6.18 -6.72
C TRP A 37 -9.31 -6.79 -5.71
N GLU A 38 -9.92 -7.93 -6.03
CA GLU A 38 -10.89 -8.60 -5.14
C GLU A 38 -10.28 -8.90 -3.77
N VAL A 39 -9.07 -9.47 -3.75
CA VAL A 39 -8.33 -9.77 -2.53
C VAL A 39 -7.97 -8.49 -1.77
N THR A 40 -7.46 -7.48 -2.48
CA THR A 40 -7.12 -6.17 -1.87
C THR A 40 -8.32 -5.51 -1.21
N HIS A 41 -9.46 -5.50 -1.91
CA HIS A 41 -10.70 -4.92 -1.43
C HIS A 41 -11.22 -5.65 -0.18
N ASP A 42 -11.32 -6.98 -0.25
CA ASP A 42 -11.89 -7.77 0.85
C ASP A 42 -11.02 -7.69 2.10
N TRP A 43 -9.69 -7.73 1.96
CA TRP A 43 -8.77 -7.49 3.08
C TRP A 43 -8.95 -6.10 3.69
N ALA A 44 -9.08 -5.06 2.87
CA ALA A 44 -9.33 -3.72 3.39
C ALA A 44 -10.65 -3.66 4.17
N MET A 45 -11.71 -4.33 3.69
CA MET A 45 -13.01 -4.34 4.39
C MET A 45 -12.93 -5.04 5.74
N VAL A 46 -12.28 -6.20 5.84
CA VAL A 46 -12.17 -6.92 7.12
C VAL A 46 -11.29 -6.17 8.12
N CYS A 47 -10.17 -5.57 7.69
CA CYS A 47 -9.34 -4.75 8.58
C CYS A 47 -10.09 -3.51 9.10
N LEU A 48 -10.85 -2.85 8.23
CA LEU A 48 -11.65 -1.70 8.64
C LEU A 48 -12.76 -2.09 9.60
N GLU A 49 -13.43 -3.24 9.41
CA GLU A 49 -14.43 -3.71 10.37
C GLU A 49 -13.82 -4.00 11.74
N GLU A 50 -12.60 -4.54 11.80
CA GLU A 50 -11.87 -4.71 13.06
C GLU A 50 -11.61 -3.36 13.75
N PHE A 51 -11.13 -2.36 13.01
CA PHE A 51 -10.90 -1.01 13.54
C PHE A 51 -12.19 -0.37 14.04
N PHE A 52 -13.29 -0.57 13.32
CA PHE A 52 -14.58 -0.06 13.71
C PHE A 52 -15.15 -0.76 14.94
N ALA A 53 -14.99 -2.07 15.05
CA ALA A 53 -15.37 -2.82 16.24
C ALA A 53 -14.61 -2.32 17.48
N GLN A 54 -13.31 -2.01 17.33
CA GLN A 54 -12.54 -1.36 18.38
C GLN A 54 -13.11 0.04 18.70
N GLY A 55 -13.40 0.87 17.69
CA GLY A 55 -13.95 2.21 17.89
C GLY A 55 -15.32 2.21 18.58
N ASP A 56 -16.17 1.23 18.29
CA ASP A 56 -17.47 1.10 18.96
C ASP A 56 -17.31 0.76 20.45
N GLN A 57 -16.34 -0.11 20.79
CA GLN A 57 -15.99 -0.39 22.19
C GLN A 57 -15.41 0.85 22.88
N GLU A 58 -14.55 1.61 22.20
CA GLU A 58 -14.02 2.88 22.70
C GLU A 58 -15.16 3.88 23.02
N LYS A 59 -16.17 4.01 22.15
CA LYS A 59 -17.37 4.84 22.38
C LYS A 59 -18.13 4.40 23.64
N VAL A 60 -18.37 3.10 23.79
CA VAL A 60 -19.09 2.54 24.96
C VAL A 60 -18.34 2.81 26.26
N LEU A 61 -17.01 2.72 26.24
CA LEU A 61 -16.15 2.95 27.40
C LEU A 61 -15.86 4.44 27.68
N GLY A 62 -16.34 5.36 26.83
CA GLY A 62 -16.03 6.79 26.93
C GLY A 62 -14.58 7.13 26.60
N ILE A 63 -13.88 6.27 25.85
CA ILE A 63 -12.51 6.47 25.39
C ILE A 63 -12.55 7.28 24.07
N PRO A 64 -11.66 8.26 23.86
CA PRO A 64 -11.56 8.97 22.58
C PRO A 64 -11.27 8.02 21.41
N VAL A 65 -12.17 8.01 20.43
CA VAL A 65 -12.08 7.14 19.25
C VAL A 65 -11.05 7.69 18.25
N GLN A 66 -10.15 6.84 17.79
CA GLN A 66 -9.18 7.20 16.74
C GLN A 66 -9.86 7.37 15.37
N PHE A 67 -9.30 8.20 14.50
CA PHE A 67 -9.91 8.53 13.21
C PHE A 67 -10.23 7.31 12.33
N LEU A 68 -9.32 6.33 12.26
CA LEU A 68 -9.52 5.10 11.49
C LEU A 68 -10.55 4.15 12.11
N ASN A 69 -10.85 4.33 13.40
CA ASN A 69 -11.77 3.47 14.15
C ASN A 69 -13.20 4.04 14.15
N ASP A 70 -13.41 5.28 13.70
CA ASP A 70 -14.73 5.92 13.71
C ASP A 70 -15.49 5.67 12.40
N ARG A 71 -16.32 4.62 12.39
CA ARG A 71 -17.14 4.23 11.22
C ARG A 71 -18.09 5.31 10.71
N ASP A 72 -18.42 6.29 11.56
CA ASP A 72 -19.32 7.39 11.20
C ASP A 72 -18.61 8.51 10.43
N LYS A 73 -17.27 8.55 10.46
CA LYS A 73 -16.47 9.63 9.87
C LYS A 73 -15.51 9.15 8.80
N LEU A 74 -15.10 7.89 8.83
CA LEU A 74 -14.07 7.39 7.92
C LEU A 74 -14.62 7.21 6.50
N ASN A 75 -13.97 7.86 5.53
CA ASN A 75 -14.14 7.49 4.13
C ASN A 75 -13.19 6.34 3.78
N LYS A 76 -13.76 5.14 3.53
CA LYS A 76 -12.96 3.92 3.31
C LYS A 76 -12.03 4.06 2.08
N PRO A 77 -12.51 4.44 0.88
CA PRO A 77 -11.62 4.52 -0.28
C PRO A 77 -10.46 5.53 -0.11
N ASN A 78 -10.74 6.72 0.43
CA ASN A 78 -9.73 7.74 0.68
C ASN A 78 -8.71 7.29 1.74
N SER A 79 -9.13 6.53 2.75
CA SER A 79 -8.21 5.93 3.73
C SER A 79 -7.23 4.96 3.07
N GLN A 80 -7.69 4.16 2.10
CA GLN A 80 -6.84 3.21 1.37
C GLN A 80 -5.89 3.92 0.40
N ILE A 81 -6.32 5.00 -0.25
CA ILE A 81 -5.44 5.86 -1.06
C ILE A 81 -4.32 6.43 -0.20
N GLY A 82 -4.64 6.97 0.99
CA GLY A 82 -3.64 7.48 1.93
C GLY A 82 -2.68 6.40 2.41
N PHE A 83 -3.20 5.22 2.78
CA PHE A 83 -2.38 4.09 3.21
C PHE A 83 -1.40 3.64 2.11
N ILE A 84 -1.88 3.53 0.86
CA ILE A 84 -1.02 3.16 -0.26
C ILE A 84 0.04 4.24 -0.51
N GLU A 85 -0.34 5.52 -0.55
CA GLU A 85 0.58 6.61 -0.83
C GLU A 85 1.70 6.71 0.21
N PHE A 86 1.36 6.67 1.49
CA PHE A 86 2.31 7.02 2.55
C PHE A 86 3.05 5.81 3.14
N MET A 87 2.44 4.62 3.12
CA MET A 87 3.03 3.42 3.76
C MET A 87 3.48 2.40 2.73
N ILE A 88 2.60 2.00 1.82
CA ILE A 88 2.83 0.81 0.99
C ILE A 88 3.69 1.10 -0.22
N SER A 89 3.37 2.14 -0.98
CA SER A 89 4.11 2.50 -2.21
C SER A 89 5.60 2.75 -1.93
N PRO A 90 6.00 3.57 -0.95
CA PRO A 90 7.43 3.79 -0.67
C PRO A 90 8.17 2.49 -0.33
N PHE A 91 7.53 1.61 0.43
CA PHE A 91 8.12 0.33 0.83
C PHE A 91 8.25 -0.63 -0.36
N PHE A 92 7.17 -0.86 -1.12
CA PHE A 92 7.20 -1.78 -2.25
C PHE A 92 8.01 -1.27 -3.44
N VAL A 93 8.08 0.04 -3.68
CA VAL A 93 9.00 0.61 -4.68
C VAL A 93 10.46 0.26 -4.35
N ALA A 94 10.85 0.32 -3.08
CA ALA A 94 12.18 -0.11 -2.65
C ALA A 94 12.38 -1.62 -2.85
N GLN A 95 11.37 -2.44 -2.51
CA GLN A 95 11.44 -3.90 -2.70
C GLN A 95 11.54 -4.29 -4.18
N ILE A 96 10.77 -3.67 -5.08
CA ILE A 96 10.81 -3.97 -6.53
C ILE A 96 12.17 -3.64 -7.13
N ARG A 97 12.82 -2.57 -6.65
CA ARG A 97 14.19 -2.22 -7.08
C ARG A 97 15.23 -3.25 -6.66
N LEU A 98 15.05 -3.86 -5.49
CA LEU A 98 15.92 -4.94 -5.00
C LEU A 98 15.58 -6.28 -5.65
N TRP A 99 14.29 -6.52 -5.90
CA TRP A 99 13.74 -7.78 -6.38
C TRP A 99 12.85 -7.54 -7.62
N PRO A 100 13.45 -7.41 -8.82
CA PRO A 100 12.74 -7.24 -10.09
C PRO A 100 11.55 -8.17 -10.33
N ASN A 101 11.64 -9.39 -9.83
CA ASN A 101 10.58 -10.40 -9.94
C ASN A 101 9.28 -10.02 -9.21
N LEU A 102 9.28 -8.97 -8.38
CA LEU A 102 8.08 -8.43 -7.73
C LEU A 102 7.31 -7.43 -8.60
N HIS A 103 7.66 -7.25 -9.88
CA HIS A 103 7.01 -6.28 -10.76
C HIS A 103 5.49 -6.44 -10.84
N GLU A 104 4.95 -7.66 -10.85
CA GLU A 104 3.50 -7.91 -10.84
C GLU A 104 2.81 -7.33 -9.60
N MET A 105 3.45 -7.42 -8.43
CA MET A 105 2.95 -6.80 -7.20
C MET A 105 2.89 -5.27 -7.33
N GLY A 106 3.89 -4.67 -8.00
CA GLY A 106 3.87 -3.27 -8.35
C GLY A 106 2.74 -2.90 -9.31
N SER A 107 2.55 -3.66 -10.38
CA SER A 107 1.47 -3.45 -11.34
C SER A 107 0.09 -3.50 -10.66
N ASN A 108 -0.13 -4.49 -9.80
CA ASN A 108 -1.35 -4.58 -8.99
C ASN A 108 -1.51 -3.36 -8.08
N LEU A 109 -0.46 -2.96 -7.35
CA LEU A 109 -0.51 -1.80 -6.46
C LEU A 109 -0.88 -0.51 -7.20
N ALA A 110 -0.32 -0.29 -8.38
CA ALA A 110 -0.62 0.85 -9.24
C ALA A 110 -2.08 0.83 -9.74
N GLN A 111 -2.59 -0.35 -10.12
CA GLN A 111 -3.99 -0.49 -10.52
C GLN A 111 -4.94 -0.29 -9.34
N ASN A 112 -4.62 -0.86 -8.18
CA ASN A 112 -5.48 -0.85 -7.01
C ASN A 112 -5.67 0.56 -6.44
N ILE A 113 -4.64 1.41 -6.43
CA ILE A 113 -4.80 2.80 -5.99
C ILE A 113 -5.73 3.59 -6.94
N THR A 114 -5.71 3.30 -8.25
CA THR A 114 -6.67 3.88 -9.21
C THR A 114 -8.08 3.33 -8.97
N ASN A 115 -8.24 2.05 -8.69
CA ASN A 115 -9.55 1.49 -8.36
C ASN A 115 -10.15 2.12 -7.10
N TRP A 116 -9.32 2.37 -6.07
CA TRP A 116 -9.74 3.11 -4.88
C TRP A 116 -10.12 4.57 -5.20
N GLN A 117 -9.38 5.23 -6.08
CA GLN A 117 -9.74 6.56 -6.58
C GLN A 117 -11.12 6.55 -7.25
N ASP A 118 -11.36 5.63 -8.17
CA ASP A 118 -12.64 5.51 -8.87
C ASP A 118 -13.80 5.26 -7.91
N MET A 119 -13.57 4.44 -6.88
CA MET A 119 -14.56 4.17 -5.83
C MET A 119 -14.81 5.42 -4.97
N TRP A 120 -13.75 6.13 -4.56
CA TRP A 120 -13.86 7.38 -3.83
C TRP A 120 -14.67 8.43 -4.60
N GLU A 121 -14.38 8.62 -5.89
CA GLU A 121 -15.09 9.58 -6.74
C GLU A 121 -16.57 9.23 -6.86
N LYS A 122 -16.92 7.95 -6.96
CA LYS A 122 -18.31 7.47 -7.02
C LYS A 122 -19.06 7.63 -5.70
N GLU A 123 -18.42 7.29 -4.57
CA GLU A 123 -19.06 7.32 -3.26
C GLU A 123 -19.21 8.73 -2.69
N VAL A 124 -18.19 9.57 -2.87
CA VAL A 124 -18.16 10.91 -2.28
C VAL A 124 -18.72 11.96 -3.24
N ASN A 125 -18.61 11.73 -4.55
CA ASN A 125 -18.88 12.73 -5.59
C ASN A 125 -18.29 14.12 -5.25
N PRO A 126 -16.96 14.21 -5.06
CA PRO A 126 -16.31 15.42 -4.57
C PRO A 126 -16.26 16.51 -5.65
N ALA A 127 -15.92 17.74 -5.25
CA ALA A 127 -15.74 18.83 -6.20
C ALA A 127 -14.56 18.57 -7.14
N GLU A 128 -14.59 19.11 -8.36
CA GLU A 128 -13.55 18.90 -9.38
C GLU A 128 -12.15 19.31 -8.92
N GLU A 129 -12.04 20.34 -8.06
CA GLU A 129 -10.76 20.74 -7.47
C GLU A 129 -10.17 19.63 -6.59
N GLU A 130 -11.00 18.95 -5.81
CA GLU A 130 -10.58 17.86 -4.92
C GLU A 130 -10.25 16.60 -5.72
N LYS A 131 -11.04 16.28 -6.75
CA LYS A 131 -10.72 15.20 -7.71
C LYS A 131 -9.35 15.40 -8.33
N SER A 132 -9.06 16.61 -8.80
CA SER A 132 -7.77 16.95 -9.39
C SER A 132 -6.60 16.77 -8.40
N LYS A 133 -6.78 17.17 -7.13
CA LYS A 133 -5.77 16.98 -6.08
C LYS A 133 -5.51 15.51 -5.78
N VAL A 134 -6.55 14.70 -5.60
CA VAL A 134 -6.41 13.25 -5.35
C VAL A 134 -5.79 12.56 -6.55
N LYS A 135 -6.27 12.86 -7.76
CA LYS A 135 -5.69 12.35 -9.01
C LYS A 135 -4.21 12.66 -9.12
N GLY A 136 -3.77 13.88 -8.80
CA GLY A 136 -2.35 14.23 -8.82
C GLY A 136 -1.49 13.41 -7.85
N ARG A 137 -2.02 13.05 -6.67
CA ARG A 137 -1.36 12.15 -5.71
C ARG A 137 -1.28 10.72 -6.27
N VAL A 138 -2.39 10.21 -6.79
CA VAL A 138 -2.47 8.87 -7.40
C VAL A 138 -1.50 8.76 -8.58
N ASP A 139 -1.50 9.73 -9.50
CA ASP A 139 -0.60 9.77 -10.66
C ASP A 139 0.88 9.83 -10.23
N LYS A 140 1.20 10.51 -9.13
CA LYS A 140 2.55 10.52 -8.56
C LYS A 140 2.96 9.13 -8.06
N VAL A 141 2.06 8.44 -7.36
CA VAL A 141 2.30 7.07 -6.86
C VAL A 141 2.48 6.09 -8.01
N THR A 142 1.57 6.05 -8.97
CA THR A 142 1.61 5.12 -10.10
C THR A 142 2.85 5.33 -10.97
N ARG A 143 3.26 6.58 -11.20
CA ARG A 143 4.53 6.89 -11.88
C ARG A 143 5.74 6.35 -11.12
N GLY A 144 5.81 6.55 -9.80
CA GLY A 144 6.93 6.05 -8.99
C GLY A 144 7.06 4.52 -9.03
N ILE A 145 5.92 3.82 -9.04
CA ILE A 145 5.86 2.37 -9.21
C ILE A 145 6.33 1.96 -10.61
N SER A 146 5.84 2.64 -11.64
CA SER A 146 6.19 2.35 -13.04
C SER A 146 7.68 2.54 -13.31
N GLU A 147 8.29 3.59 -12.74
CA GLU A 147 9.73 3.82 -12.81
C GLU A 147 10.54 2.74 -12.09
N ALA A 148 10.03 2.19 -10.98
CA ALA A 148 10.68 1.10 -10.26
C ALA A 148 10.67 -0.20 -11.09
N ILE A 149 9.53 -0.51 -11.71
CA ILE A 149 9.38 -1.68 -12.59
C ILE A 149 10.28 -1.54 -13.83
N ALA A 150 10.32 -0.38 -14.47
CA ALA A 150 11.09 -0.16 -15.70
C ALA A 150 12.61 -0.25 -15.50
N ARG A 151 13.11 0.01 -14.28
CA ARG A 151 14.55 -0.05 -13.95
C ARG A 151 15.00 -1.42 -13.47
N ALA A 152 14.09 -2.38 -13.38
CA ALA A 152 14.37 -3.71 -12.91
C ALA A 152 15.12 -4.50 -14.02
N PRO A 153 16.39 -4.91 -13.83
CA PRO A 153 17.11 -5.65 -14.86
C PRO A 153 16.47 -7.02 -15.10
N LEU A 154 16.29 -7.38 -16.39
CA LEU A 154 15.90 -8.72 -16.84
C LEU A 154 17.01 -9.76 -16.58
#